data_AF-A0A948B2W7-F1
#
_entry.id   AF-A0A948B2W7-F1
#
_cell.length_a   1.000
_cell.length_b   1.000
_cell.length_c   1.000
_cell.angle_alpha   90.00
_cell.angle_beta   90.00
_cell.angle_gamma   90.00
#
_symmetry.space_group_name_H-M   'P 1'
#
loop_
_entity.id
_entity.type
_entity.pdbx_description
1 polymer ?
#
loop_
_entity_poly.entity_id
_entity_poly.type
_entity_poly.pdbx_seq_one_letter_code
_entity_poly.pdbx_strand_id
1 'polypeptide(L)'
;MNDENPSESLPPSPEIPEPVNRPMRSVRREHAACDALRTFLRDLHESRFGRVLPRQEEAELVLKLKARPGEDWALSFHPSLGEQLTAQLDDWQAGRNVYREGRAYCFRCDTSECEHARPASPLEVFKEYAPNGMPEWHELAQALLAAGDDRVDRLYREGGGIVAMFQPGRLLRSRQLSSFGRSSRTYAILAQVAAGFFQMARGATGETAPRLAVSFQAVEGRGAQGELLLRLNLVAGTDPVELREQLASGWQPALYRAWKTAAQEIERLERLAREAAQGGTAESMSEILRRVPGVMRRLAESLERGGRQEARRTHHVERRRQEQRPVHKALEDVRAVAAGMAFEDEKAGTTVACGPQSRAHAFNRDGRHVTSFVLRPQAIDLRLRTRRWRVLTPEEVAEFKRRVEQYVPDQKDIAPPLS
;
A
#
# COMPACT_ATOMS: atom_id res chain seq x y z
N MET A 1 -56.86 -109.05 6.87
CA MET A 1 -55.91 -108.42 5.93
C MET A 1 -56.32 -106.98 5.78
N ASN A 2 -55.55 -106.07 6.39
CA ASN A 2 -55.35 -104.66 6.02
C ASN A 2 -54.63 -104.01 7.21
N ASP A 3 -53.30 -103.97 7.13
CA ASP A 3 -52.46 -103.10 7.97
C ASP A 3 -52.05 -101.92 7.10
N GLU A 4 -52.51 -100.73 7.48
CA GLU A 4 -52.11 -99.45 6.91
C GLU A 4 -50.79 -98.99 7.55
N ASN A 5 -49.82 -98.69 6.70
CA ASN A 5 -48.49 -98.22 7.10
C ASN A 5 -48.48 -96.68 7.11
N PRO A 6 -48.10 -95.99 8.19
CA PRO A 6 -48.06 -94.53 8.21
C PRO A 6 -46.81 -93.99 7.50
N SER A 7 -47.06 -93.13 6.52
CA SER A 7 -46.08 -92.37 5.74
C SER A 7 -45.25 -91.43 6.62
N GLU A 8 -43.95 -91.68 6.75
CA GLU A 8 -42.96 -90.74 7.27
C GLU A 8 -42.88 -89.48 6.38
N SER A 9 -43.14 -88.32 6.97
CA SER A 9 -42.98 -87.01 6.35
C SER A 9 -41.52 -86.56 6.41
N LEU A 10 -40.91 -86.33 5.24
CA LEU A 10 -39.58 -85.74 5.12
C LEU A 10 -39.55 -84.30 5.69
N PRO A 11 -38.45 -83.89 6.36
CA PRO A 11 -38.30 -82.53 6.85
C PRO A 11 -38.19 -81.52 5.69
N PRO A 12 -38.68 -80.29 5.85
CA PRO A 12 -38.59 -79.25 4.83
C PRO A 12 -37.13 -78.93 4.51
N SER A 13 -36.82 -78.88 3.21
CA SER A 13 -35.50 -78.45 2.73
C SER A 13 -35.16 -77.06 3.26
N PRO A 14 -33.91 -76.82 3.70
CA PRO A 14 -33.49 -75.51 4.15
C PRO A 14 -33.63 -74.49 3.02
N GLU A 15 -34.40 -73.43 3.28
CA GLU A 15 -34.53 -72.28 2.39
C GLU A 15 -33.13 -71.76 2.04
N ILE A 16 -32.78 -71.84 0.75
CA ILE A 16 -31.56 -71.27 0.22
C ILE A 16 -31.68 -69.75 0.41
N PRO A 17 -30.79 -69.10 1.20
CA PRO A 17 -30.89 -67.66 1.41
C PRO A 17 -30.81 -66.95 0.07
N GLU A 18 -31.78 -66.08 -0.19
CA GLU A 18 -31.85 -65.29 -1.42
C GLU A 18 -30.50 -64.61 -1.68
N PRO A 19 -30.03 -64.59 -2.94
CA PRO A 19 -28.74 -64.02 -3.27
C PRO A 19 -28.73 -62.53 -2.90
N VAL A 20 -28.01 -62.20 -1.83
CA VAL A 20 -27.73 -60.82 -1.41
C VAL A 20 -27.17 -60.08 -2.62
N ASN A 21 -27.93 -59.11 -3.13
CA ASN A 21 -27.62 -58.34 -4.33
C ASN A 21 -26.31 -57.56 -4.10
N ARG A 22 -25.17 -58.19 -4.45
CA ARG A 22 -23.85 -57.63 -4.20
C ARG A 22 -23.69 -56.39 -5.07
N PRO A 23 -23.40 -55.21 -4.50
CA PRO A 23 -23.24 -54.00 -5.28
C PRO A 23 -22.15 -54.19 -6.35
N MET A 24 -22.44 -53.68 -7.55
CA MET A 24 -21.53 -53.73 -8.69
C MET A 24 -20.14 -53.22 -8.29
N ARG A 25 -19.09 -53.83 -8.84
CA ARG A 25 -17.69 -53.50 -8.52
C ARG A 25 -17.37 -52.01 -8.69
N SER A 26 -18.02 -51.33 -9.63
CA SER A 26 -17.93 -49.88 -9.86
C SER A 26 -18.39 -49.08 -8.64
N VAL A 27 -19.57 -49.37 -8.11
CA VAL A 27 -20.15 -48.69 -6.93
C VAL A 27 -19.22 -48.82 -5.72
N ARG A 28 -18.62 -49.99 -5.51
CA ARG A 28 -17.66 -50.19 -4.41
C ARG A 28 -16.37 -49.38 -4.58
N ARG A 29 -15.88 -49.24 -5.83
CA ARG A 29 -14.69 -48.42 -6.13
C ARG A 29 -14.99 -46.93 -5.97
N GLU A 30 -16.17 -46.49 -6.37
CA GLU A 30 -16.64 -45.11 -6.18
C GLU A 30 -16.69 -44.76 -4.69
N HIS A 31 -17.32 -45.59 -3.86
CA HIS A 31 -17.34 -45.39 -2.40
C HIS A 31 -15.93 -45.32 -1.80
N ALA A 32 -15.02 -46.21 -2.21
CA ALA A 32 -13.65 -46.20 -1.74
C ALA A 32 -12.90 -44.91 -2.13
N ALA A 33 -13.13 -44.39 -3.34
CA ALA A 33 -12.55 -43.12 -3.78
C ALA A 33 -13.12 -41.93 -2.97
N CYS A 34 -14.43 -41.91 -2.74
CA CYS A 34 -15.09 -40.90 -1.91
C CYS A 34 -14.57 -40.93 -0.47
N ASP A 35 -14.42 -42.11 0.14
CA ASP A 35 -13.90 -42.25 1.50
C ASP A 35 -12.44 -41.82 1.65
N ALA A 36 -11.61 -42.13 0.65
CA ALA A 36 -10.22 -41.68 0.61
C ALA A 36 -10.14 -40.15 0.53
N LEU A 37 -10.93 -39.52 -0.36
CA LEU A 37 -11.00 -38.06 -0.48
C LEU A 37 -11.56 -37.41 0.79
N ARG A 38 -12.63 -37.96 1.37
CA ARG A 38 -13.22 -37.48 2.62
C ARG A 38 -12.24 -37.51 3.77
N THR A 39 -11.51 -38.62 3.94
CA THR A 39 -10.50 -38.76 5.00
C THR A 39 -9.37 -37.76 4.79
N PHE A 40 -8.86 -37.64 3.56
CA PHE A 40 -7.78 -36.71 3.26
C PHE A 40 -8.19 -35.24 3.45
N LEU A 41 -9.39 -34.86 3.03
CA LEU A 41 -9.96 -33.54 3.28
C LEU A 41 -10.07 -33.22 4.77
N ARG A 42 -10.54 -34.18 5.58
CA ARG A 42 -10.67 -34.01 7.03
C ARG A 42 -9.31 -33.81 7.69
N ASP A 43 -8.33 -34.64 7.33
CA ASP A 43 -6.98 -34.56 7.90
C ASP A 43 -6.28 -33.25 7.49
N LEU A 44 -6.45 -32.83 6.23
CA LEU A 44 -5.97 -31.53 5.75
C LEU A 44 -6.65 -30.37 6.49
N HIS A 45 -7.97 -30.42 6.67
CA HIS A 45 -8.72 -29.40 7.38
C HIS A 45 -8.25 -29.30 8.85
N GLU A 46 -8.17 -30.42 9.58
CA GLU A 46 -7.75 -30.44 10.99
C GLU A 46 -6.30 -29.94 11.15
N SER A 47 -5.39 -30.38 10.27
CA SER A 47 -3.99 -29.92 10.30
C SER A 47 -3.87 -28.40 10.07
N ARG A 48 -4.79 -27.81 9.31
CA ARG A 48 -4.70 -26.44 8.83
C ARG A 48 -5.48 -25.43 9.67
N PHE A 49 -6.66 -25.80 10.14
CA PHE A 49 -7.57 -24.94 10.90
C PHE A 49 -7.77 -25.43 12.34
N GLY A 50 -7.23 -26.59 12.72
CA GLY A 50 -7.52 -27.23 13.99
C GLY A 50 -8.97 -27.76 14.04
N ARG A 51 -9.58 -27.74 15.21
CA ARG A 51 -10.94 -28.26 15.45
C ARG A 51 -12.06 -27.26 15.10
N VAL A 52 -11.79 -26.27 14.26
CA VAL A 52 -12.77 -25.25 13.87
C VAL A 52 -13.77 -25.86 12.89
N LEU A 53 -15.07 -25.64 13.07
CA LEU A 53 -16.08 -26.19 12.14
C LEU A 53 -15.99 -25.53 10.74
N PRO A 54 -16.31 -26.25 9.66
CA PRO A 54 -16.58 -25.67 8.34
C PRO A 54 -17.58 -24.51 8.40
N ARG A 55 -17.25 -23.37 7.76
CA ARG A 55 -18.20 -22.25 7.60
C ARG A 55 -19.30 -22.52 6.57
N GLN A 56 -19.09 -23.46 5.67
CA GLN A 56 -20.06 -23.88 4.66
C GLN A 56 -20.55 -25.28 5.00
N GLU A 57 -21.86 -25.50 4.88
CA GLU A 57 -22.47 -26.81 5.05
C GLU A 57 -22.17 -27.71 3.84
N GLU A 58 -22.19 -27.13 2.64
CA GLU A 58 -21.89 -27.79 1.38
C GLU A 58 -20.90 -26.95 0.57
N ALA A 59 -19.97 -27.63 -0.12
CA ALA A 59 -19.00 -26.99 -0.99
C ALA A 59 -18.68 -27.88 -2.19
N GLU A 60 -18.57 -27.27 -3.37
CA GLU A 60 -18.20 -27.97 -4.60
C GLU A 60 -16.68 -28.18 -4.66
N LEU A 61 -16.26 -29.44 -4.74
CA LEU A 61 -14.86 -29.82 -4.90
C LEU A 61 -14.47 -29.95 -6.38
N VAL A 62 -13.55 -29.10 -6.84
CA VAL A 62 -13.03 -29.13 -8.20
C VAL A 62 -11.61 -29.68 -8.21
N LEU A 63 -11.39 -30.80 -8.92
CA LEU A 63 -10.08 -31.44 -9.04
C LEU A 63 -9.57 -31.39 -10.49
N LYS A 64 -8.35 -30.86 -10.67
CA LYS A 64 -7.62 -30.89 -11.93
C LYS A 64 -6.67 -32.08 -11.93
N LEU A 65 -6.92 -33.04 -12.80
CA LEU A 65 -6.07 -34.21 -12.99
C LEU A 65 -5.82 -34.47 -14.47
N LYS A 66 -4.69 -35.11 -14.77
CA LYS A 66 -4.36 -35.64 -16.09
C LYS A 66 -4.40 -37.16 -16.02
N ALA A 67 -5.19 -37.77 -16.89
CA ALA A 67 -5.20 -39.22 -17.09
C ALA A 67 -4.32 -39.57 -18.29
N ARG A 68 -3.57 -40.66 -18.18
CA ARG A 68 -2.70 -41.18 -19.24
C ARG A 68 -3.18 -42.56 -19.68
N PRO A 69 -4.06 -42.66 -20.69
CA PRO A 69 -4.60 -43.94 -21.12
C PRO A 69 -3.53 -44.96 -21.54
N GLY A 70 -2.42 -44.49 -22.14
CA GLY A 70 -1.29 -45.33 -22.55
C GLY A 70 -0.45 -45.90 -21.40
N GLU A 71 -0.66 -45.42 -20.17
CA GLU A 71 0.01 -45.89 -18.95
C GLU A 71 -1.04 -46.51 -17.99
N ASP A 72 -1.91 -47.39 -18.53
CA ASP A 72 -3.02 -48.02 -17.78
C ASP A 72 -3.88 -47.01 -17.00
N TRP A 73 -4.22 -45.90 -17.66
CA TRP A 73 -4.99 -44.80 -17.08
C TRP A 73 -4.35 -44.14 -15.84
N ALA A 74 -3.01 -44.13 -15.73
CA ALA A 74 -2.31 -43.46 -14.64
C ALA A 74 -2.77 -41.99 -14.47
N LEU A 75 -3.00 -41.60 -13.22
CA LEU A 75 -3.48 -40.27 -12.85
C LEU A 75 -2.33 -39.42 -12.27
N SER A 76 -2.29 -38.14 -12.65
CA SER A 76 -1.38 -37.17 -12.05
C SER A 76 -2.07 -35.84 -11.78
N PHE A 77 -1.75 -35.22 -10.65
CA PHE A 77 -2.29 -33.92 -10.23
C PHE A 77 -1.23 -32.83 -10.39
N HIS A 78 -1.56 -31.77 -11.11
CA HIS A 78 -0.71 -30.58 -11.24
C HIS A 78 -1.57 -29.31 -11.13
N PRO A 79 -1.49 -28.53 -10.04
CA PRO A 79 -0.66 -28.72 -8.83
C PRO A 79 -1.04 -29.99 -8.04
N SER A 80 -0.27 -30.36 -7.01
CA SER A 80 -0.51 -31.59 -6.25
C SER A 80 -1.93 -31.62 -5.64
N LEU A 81 -2.48 -32.81 -5.38
CA LEU A 81 -3.82 -32.94 -4.79
C LEU A 81 -3.93 -32.15 -3.47
N GLY A 82 -2.92 -32.25 -2.60
CA GLY A 82 -2.88 -31.51 -1.35
C GLY A 82 -2.93 -29.99 -1.53
N GLU A 83 -2.21 -29.44 -2.50
CA GLU A 83 -2.25 -28.00 -2.81
C GLU A 83 -3.62 -27.56 -3.35
N GLN A 84 -4.22 -28.36 -4.24
CA GLN A 84 -5.55 -28.07 -4.79
C GLN A 84 -6.63 -28.07 -3.69
N LEU A 85 -6.63 -29.08 -2.82
CA LEU A 85 -7.57 -29.19 -1.70
C LEU A 85 -7.35 -28.08 -0.67
N THR A 86 -6.10 -27.80 -0.33
CA THR A 86 -5.73 -26.74 0.61
C THR A 86 -6.24 -25.37 0.13
N ALA A 87 -6.06 -25.06 -1.15
CA ALA A 87 -6.51 -23.80 -1.71
C ALA A 87 -8.03 -23.65 -1.65
N GLN A 88 -8.78 -24.73 -1.92
CA GLN A 88 -10.25 -24.72 -1.86
C GLN A 88 -10.77 -24.64 -0.42
N LEU A 89 -10.17 -25.39 0.51
CA LEU A 89 -10.50 -25.33 1.93
C LEU A 89 -10.29 -23.92 2.52
N ASP A 90 -9.20 -23.25 2.14
CA ASP A 90 -8.94 -21.86 2.50
C ASP A 90 -10.06 -20.93 2.02
N ASP A 91 -10.54 -21.15 0.80
CA ASP A 91 -11.59 -20.34 0.19
C ASP A 91 -12.96 -20.63 0.82
N TRP A 92 -13.28 -21.89 1.10
CA TRP A 92 -14.54 -22.26 1.77
C TRP A 92 -14.61 -21.74 3.21
N GLN A 93 -13.47 -21.65 3.89
CA GLN A 93 -13.37 -21.09 5.24
C GLN A 93 -13.24 -19.56 5.28
N ALA A 94 -13.15 -18.89 4.13
CA ALA A 94 -13.01 -17.45 4.09
C ALA A 94 -14.34 -16.74 4.43
N GLY A 95 -14.30 -15.85 5.41
CA GLY A 95 -15.36 -14.89 5.66
C GLY A 95 -15.51 -13.91 4.50
N ARG A 96 -16.76 -13.59 4.15
CA ARG A 96 -17.10 -12.67 3.06
C ARG A 96 -17.34 -11.26 3.60
N ASN A 97 -17.00 -10.24 2.82
CA ASN A 97 -17.23 -8.82 3.14
C ASN A 97 -16.68 -8.36 4.49
N VAL A 98 -15.65 -9.02 5.01
CA VAL A 98 -15.07 -8.67 6.31
C VAL A 98 -14.17 -7.43 6.25
N TYR A 99 -13.72 -7.04 5.05
CA TYR A 99 -12.86 -5.89 4.87
C TYR A 99 -13.60 -4.60 5.25
N ARG A 100 -13.01 -3.85 6.18
CA ARG A 100 -13.41 -2.49 6.53
C ARG A 100 -12.20 -1.59 6.40
N GLU A 101 -12.38 -0.47 5.73
CA GLU A 101 -11.31 0.49 5.57
C GLU A 101 -10.91 1.10 6.92
N GLY A 102 -9.61 1.34 7.11
CA GLY A 102 -9.07 1.90 8.35
C GLY A 102 -9.01 0.90 9.50
N ARG A 103 -9.33 -0.38 9.25
CA ARG A 103 -9.46 -1.40 10.29
C ARG A 103 -8.78 -2.70 9.91
N ALA A 104 -8.13 -3.34 10.89
CA ALA A 104 -7.61 -4.69 10.79
C ALA A 104 -8.66 -5.70 11.25
N TYR A 105 -8.75 -6.86 10.62
CA TYR A 105 -9.68 -7.90 11.06
C TYR A 105 -9.21 -8.52 12.37
N CYS A 106 -10.11 -8.66 13.34
CA CYS A 106 -9.83 -9.35 14.59
C CYS A 106 -10.38 -10.78 14.54
N PHE A 107 -9.48 -11.76 14.42
CA PHE A 107 -9.86 -13.18 14.37
C PHE A 107 -10.40 -13.70 15.70
N ARG A 108 -10.09 -13.03 16.82
CA ARG A 108 -10.68 -13.37 18.12
C ARG A 108 -12.17 -13.03 18.18
N CYS A 109 -12.54 -11.86 17.66
CA CYS A 109 -13.92 -11.38 17.66
C CYS A 109 -14.68 -11.75 16.37
N ASP A 110 -14.00 -12.37 15.41
CA ASP A 110 -14.48 -12.70 14.07
C ASP A 110 -15.02 -11.49 13.27
N THR A 111 -14.51 -10.28 13.52
CA THR A 111 -15.00 -9.03 12.91
C THR A 111 -13.91 -7.98 12.73
N SER A 112 -14.11 -7.05 11.80
CA SER A 112 -13.31 -5.82 11.67
C SER A 112 -13.90 -4.64 12.45
N GLU A 113 -15.07 -4.79 13.09
CA GLU A 113 -15.81 -3.67 13.68
C GLU A 113 -15.59 -3.50 15.19
N CYS A 114 -14.86 -4.43 15.83
CA CYS A 114 -14.57 -4.34 17.26
C CYS A 114 -13.49 -3.29 17.58
N GLU A 115 -13.33 -2.98 18.87
CA GLU A 115 -12.36 -1.98 19.35
C GLU A 115 -10.92 -2.37 19.03
N HIS A 116 -10.59 -3.67 19.05
CA HIS A 116 -9.26 -4.19 18.73
C HIS A 116 -8.84 -3.95 17.27
N ALA A 117 -9.79 -3.66 16.38
CA ALA A 117 -9.54 -3.50 14.95
C ALA A 117 -8.83 -2.19 14.58
N ARG A 118 -8.65 -1.27 15.53
CA ARG A 118 -8.01 0.03 15.33
C ARG A 118 -6.96 0.29 16.43
N PRO A 119 -5.93 1.10 16.14
CA PRO A 119 -5.04 1.59 17.19
C PRO A 119 -5.80 2.45 18.20
N ALA A 120 -5.34 2.43 19.45
CA ALA A 120 -5.90 3.26 20.53
C ALA A 120 -5.34 4.68 20.52
N SER A 121 -4.15 4.87 19.93
CA SER A 121 -3.46 6.17 19.86
C SER A 121 -3.02 6.53 18.42
N PRO A 122 -2.97 7.82 18.05
CA PRO A 122 -2.46 8.29 16.75
C PRO A 122 -1.01 7.91 16.43
N LEU A 123 -0.22 7.54 17.44
CA LEU A 123 1.19 7.16 17.29
C LEU A 123 1.39 5.66 17.07
N GLU A 124 0.32 4.87 17.20
CA GLU A 124 0.39 3.43 17.10
C GLU A 124 0.25 2.92 15.67
N VAL A 125 0.96 1.85 15.40
CA VAL A 125 0.92 1.08 14.16
C VAL A 125 0.61 -0.38 14.47
N PHE A 126 0.05 -1.08 13.50
CA PHE A 126 -0.16 -2.51 13.62
C PHE A 126 1.21 -3.18 13.70
N LYS A 127 1.44 -4.01 14.72
CA LYS A 127 2.70 -4.73 14.89
C LYS A 127 2.62 -6.13 14.32
N GLU A 128 1.68 -6.92 14.83
CA GLU A 128 1.45 -8.32 14.50
C GLU A 128 0.11 -8.81 15.08
N TYR A 129 -0.26 -10.05 14.79
CA TYR A 129 -1.33 -10.75 15.48
C TYR A 129 -0.81 -11.51 16.70
N ALA A 130 -1.51 -11.35 17.83
CA ALA A 130 -1.34 -12.18 19.00
C ALA A 130 -1.69 -13.67 18.71
N PRO A 131 -1.28 -14.63 19.58
CA PRO A 131 -1.61 -16.04 19.40
C PRO A 131 -3.11 -16.34 19.27
N ASN A 132 -3.95 -15.56 19.94
CA ASN A 132 -5.41 -15.65 19.87
C ASN A 132 -6.03 -14.90 18.67
N GLY A 133 -5.22 -14.41 17.72
CA GLY A 133 -5.69 -13.73 16.52
C GLY A 133 -6.20 -12.30 16.73
N MET A 134 -5.94 -11.70 17.90
CA MET A 134 -6.22 -10.30 18.15
C MET A 134 -5.10 -9.41 17.54
N PRO A 135 -5.42 -8.29 16.87
CA PRO A 135 -4.43 -7.30 16.45
C PRO A 135 -3.65 -6.74 17.65
N GLU A 136 -2.32 -6.68 17.56
CA GLU A 136 -1.47 -5.95 18.50
C GLU A 136 -1.01 -4.63 17.89
N TRP A 137 -1.20 -3.54 18.64
CA TRP A 137 -0.83 -2.18 18.26
C TRP A 137 0.31 -1.70 19.16
N HIS A 138 1.29 -1.04 18.57
CA HIS A 138 2.44 -0.49 19.29
C HIS A 138 2.77 0.89 18.75
N GLU A 139 3.28 1.78 19.59
CA GLU A 139 3.85 3.03 19.11
C GLU A 139 4.93 2.75 18.06
N LEU A 140 4.96 3.55 16.98
CA LEU A 140 5.89 3.35 15.87
C LEU A 140 7.35 3.24 16.33
N ALA A 141 7.77 4.08 17.28
CA ALA A 141 9.14 4.05 17.80
C ALA A 141 9.45 2.71 18.50
N GLN A 142 8.51 2.17 19.28
CA GLN A 142 8.67 0.86 19.92
C GLN A 142 8.69 -0.27 18.89
N ALA A 143 7.86 -0.17 17.84
CA ALA A 143 7.85 -1.13 16.76
C ALA A 143 9.19 -1.16 15.99
N LEU A 144 9.79 0.02 15.74
CA LEU A 144 11.12 0.13 15.13
C LEU A 144 12.23 -0.46 16.02
N LEU A 145 12.20 -0.16 17.33
CA LEU A 145 13.15 -0.73 18.30
C LEU A 145 13.05 -2.25 18.37
N ALA A 146 11.84 -2.80 18.44
CA ALA A 146 11.62 -4.25 18.46
C ALA A 146 12.10 -4.93 17.16
N ALA A 147 12.09 -4.20 16.04
CA ALA A 147 12.62 -4.66 14.76
C ALA A 147 14.14 -4.46 14.61
N GLY A 148 14.81 -3.80 15.57
CA GLY A 148 16.24 -3.46 15.50
C GLY A 148 16.55 -2.41 14.43
N ASP A 149 15.64 -1.46 14.18
CA ASP A 149 15.84 -0.42 13.18
C ASP A 149 16.61 0.78 13.75
N ASP A 150 17.89 0.90 13.35
CA ASP A 150 18.81 1.97 13.78
C ASP A 150 18.35 3.39 13.40
N ARG A 151 17.28 3.52 12.59
CA ARG A 151 16.77 4.81 12.12
C ARG A 151 15.77 5.43 13.09
N VAL A 152 15.42 4.77 14.20
CA VAL A 152 14.42 5.25 15.17
C VAL A 152 14.67 6.69 15.64
N ASP A 153 15.93 7.07 15.86
CA ASP A 153 16.31 8.41 16.30
C ASP A 153 15.87 9.51 15.33
N ARG A 154 15.69 9.19 14.03
CA ARG A 154 15.24 10.15 13.02
C ARG A 154 13.83 10.67 13.30
N LEU A 155 12.99 9.90 13.99
CA LEU A 155 11.63 10.30 14.37
C LEU A 155 11.62 11.52 15.30
N TYR A 156 12.71 11.75 16.05
CA TYR A 156 12.81 12.77 17.10
C TYR A 156 13.73 13.94 16.75
N ARG A 157 14.37 13.93 15.58
CA ARG A 157 15.21 15.05 15.12
C ARG A 157 14.37 16.30 14.88
N GLU A 158 14.98 17.47 15.07
CA GLU A 158 14.38 18.76 14.69
C GLU A 158 13.96 18.72 13.20
N GLY A 159 12.70 19.04 12.94
CA GLY A 159 12.08 18.94 11.62
C GLY A 159 11.38 17.60 11.31
N GLY A 160 11.51 16.58 12.16
CA GLY A 160 10.79 15.30 12.08
C GLY A 160 11.11 14.46 10.85
N GLY A 161 11.99 13.47 10.98
CA GLY A 161 12.29 12.55 9.88
C GLY A 161 11.22 11.47 9.74
N ILE A 162 10.65 11.30 8.55
CA ILE A 162 9.80 10.14 8.24
C ILE A 162 10.69 8.89 8.13
N VAL A 163 10.34 7.86 8.90
CA VAL A 163 10.89 6.51 8.78
C VAL A 163 9.77 5.60 8.26
N ALA A 164 10.10 4.73 7.31
CA ALA A 164 9.17 3.71 6.82
C ALA A 164 9.78 2.31 6.99
N MET A 165 9.06 1.43 7.68
CA MET A 165 9.44 0.05 7.95
C MET A 165 8.54 -0.89 7.15
N PHE A 166 9.14 -1.66 6.24
CA PHE A 166 8.44 -2.71 5.49
C PHE A 166 8.45 -4.03 6.27
N GLN A 167 7.30 -4.68 6.34
CA GLN A 167 7.13 -6.00 6.96
C GLN A 167 6.38 -6.95 6.02
N PRO A 168 6.92 -8.15 5.71
CA PRO A 168 6.17 -9.16 4.96
C PRO A 168 5.07 -9.77 5.83
N GLY A 169 3.92 -10.10 5.21
CA GLY A 169 2.73 -10.60 5.92
C GLY A 169 2.93 -11.89 6.72
N ARG A 170 3.93 -12.72 6.37
CA ARG A 170 4.28 -13.91 7.14
C ARG A 170 4.80 -13.60 8.55
N LEU A 171 5.48 -12.47 8.72
CA LEU A 171 5.99 -12.05 10.04
C LEU A 171 4.84 -11.51 10.90
N LEU A 172 3.89 -10.81 10.29
CA LEU A 172 2.72 -10.27 10.98
C LEU A 172 1.81 -11.34 11.59
N ARG A 173 1.94 -12.60 11.16
CA ARG A 173 1.13 -13.75 11.60
C ARG A 173 1.97 -14.85 12.24
N SER A 174 3.26 -14.64 12.50
CA SER A 174 4.15 -15.72 12.94
C SER A 174 3.76 -16.31 14.29
N ARG A 175 3.18 -15.49 15.17
CA ARG A 175 2.73 -15.89 16.52
C ARG A 175 1.29 -16.37 16.56
N GLN A 176 0.49 -16.12 15.51
CA GLN A 176 -0.92 -16.48 15.43
C GLN A 176 -1.08 -18.01 15.35
N LEU A 177 -2.02 -18.56 16.12
CA LEU A 177 -2.34 -19.98 16.08
C LEU A 177 -3.26 -20.30 14.89
N SER A 178 -3.19 -21.54 14.39
CA SER A 178 -4.02 -22.01 13.28
C SER A 178 -5.52 -21.89 13.56
N SER A 179 -5.95 -22.19 14.79
CA SER A 179 -7.34 -22.06 15.25
C SER A 179 -7.85 -20.63 15.25
N PHE A 180 -6.95 -19.65 15.22
CA PHE A 180 -7.27 -18.22 15.20
C PHE A 180 -6.91 -17.57 13.87
N GLY A 181 -6.96 -18.32 12.76
CA GLY A 181 -6.94 -17.76 11.41
C GLY A 181 -5.56 -17.54 10.79
N ARG A 182 -4.49 -18.16 11.31
CA ARG A 182 -3.14 -18.08 10.72
C ARG A 182 -3.12 -18.39 9.21
N SER A 183 -3.85 -19.43 8.81
CA SER A 183 -3.98 -19.89 7.42
C SER A 183 -5.24 -19.38 6.72
N SER A 184 -6.08 -18.61 7.42
CA SER A 184 -7.36 -18.15 6.88
C SER A 184 -7.18 -17.11 5.77
N ARG A 185 -8.02 -17.19 4.74
CA ARG A 185 -8.18 -16.16 3.69
C ARG A 185 -9.32 -15.18 3.94
N THR A 186 -9.96 -15.24 5.12
CA THR A 186 -10.95 -14.25 5.55
C THR A 186 -10.36 -12.84 5.45
N TYR A 187 -9.16 -12.65 6.00
CA TYR A 187 -8.43 -11.39 5.94
C TYR A 187 -6.94 -11.66 6.05
N ALA A 188 -6.21 -11.57 4.94
CA ALA A 188 -4.79 -11.86 4.91
C ALA A 188 -3.98 -10.60 4.58
N ILE A 189 -3.23 -10.10 5.56
CA ILE A 189 -2.23 -9.06 5.30
C ILE A 189 -1.06 -9.73 4.56
N LEU A 190 -0.86 -9.35 3.30
CA LEU A 190 0.22 -9.87 2.44
C LEU A 190 1.55 -9.17 2.70
N ALA A 191 1.48 -7.87 2.98
CA ALA A 191 2.61 -7.04 3.37
C ALA A 191 2.11 -5.74 4.02
N GLN A 192 2.98 -5.13 4.83
CA GLN A 192 2.72 -3.88 5.52
C GLN A 192 3.89 -2.91 5.36
N VAL A 193 3.59 -1.62 5.38
CA VAL A 193 4.54 -0.55 5.67
C VAL A 193 4.01 0.25 6.86
N ALA A 194 4.77 0.30 7.95
CA ALA A 194 4.52 1.21 9.06
C ALA A 194 5.37 2.46 8.85
N ALA A 195 4.78 3.66 8.90
CA ALA A 195 5.51 4.90 8.66
C ALA A 195 5.01 6.07 9.50
N GLY A 196 5.92 7.00 9.77
CA GLY A 196 5.66 8.20 10.55
C GLY A 196 6.95 8.86 11.03
N PHE A 197 6.88 9.91 11.85
CA PHE A 197 5.65 10.63 12.18
C PHE A 197 5.31 11.66 11.11
N PHE A 198 4.05 11.73 10.72
CA PHE A 198 3.51 12.81 9.90
C PHE A 198 2.99 13.91 10.80
N GLN A 199 3.31 15.17 10.50
CA GLN A 199 2.75 16.31 11.24
C GLN A 199 1.36 16.62 10.70
N MET A 200 0.35 16.58 11.57
CA MET A 200 -1.02 17.00 11.27
C MET A 200 -1.10 18.52 11.14
N ALA A 201 -2.19 19.05 10.57
CA ALA A 201 -2.44 20.48 10.62
C ALA A 201 -2.64 20.92 12.09
N ARG A 202 -2.11 22.09 12.46
CA ARG A 202 -2.33 22.67 13.80
C ARG A 202 -3.81 23.04 13.97
N GLY A 203 -4.36 22.77 15.15
CA GLY A 203 -5.57 23.44 15.61
C GLY A 203 -5.33 24.94 15.83
N ALA A 204 -6.40 25.73 15.92
CA ALA A 204 -6.32 27.19 16.10
C ALA A 204 -5.65 27.63 17.41
N THR A 205 -5.54 26.72 18.38
CA THR A 205 -4.79 26.90 19.63
C THR A 205 -3.32 26.55 19.35
N GLY A 206 -2.38 27.44 19.67
CA GLY A 206 -0.95 27.36 19.29
C GLY A 206 -0.12 26.17 19.83
N GLU A 207 -0.75 25.03 20.11
CA GLU A 207 -0.10 23.78 20.48
C GLU A 207 0.74 23.19 19.32
N THR A 208 1.69 22.33 19.67
CA THR A 208 2.41 21.51 18.70
C THR A 208 1.44 20.64 17.92
N ALA A 209 1.52 20.68 16.59
CA ALA A 209 0.70 19.84 15.72
C ALA A 209 0.77 18.38 16.15
N PRO A 210 -0.37 17.68 16.26
CA PRO A 210 -0.37 16.27 16.60
C PRO A 210 0.42 15.47 15.55
N ARG A 211 1.11 14.43 16.02
CA ARG A 211 1.88 13.51 15.18
C ARG A 211 1.04 12.29 14.86
N LEU A 212 1.18 11.77 13.65
CA LEU A 212 0.47 10.59 13.18
C LEU A 212 1.44 9.51 12.71
N ALA A 213 1.21 8.28 13.12
CA ALA A 213 1.78 7.09 12.52
C ALA A 213 0.72 6.34 11.73
N VAL A 214 1.12 5.69 10.64
CA VAL A 214 0.20 5.04 9.70
C VAL A 214 0.73 3.67 9.33
N SER A 215 -0.18 2.68 9.32
CA SER A 215 0.06 1.34 8.78
C SER A 215 -0.62 1.21 7.41
N PHE A 216 0.18 1.07 6.36
CA PHE A 216 -0.30 0.72 5.02
C PHE A 216 -0.27 -0.78 4.88
N GLN A 217 -1.42 -1.43 4.71
CA GLN A 217 -1.53 -2.88 4.64
C GLN A 217 -2.08 -3.28 3.27
N ALA A 218 -1.34 -4.11 2.55
CA ALA A 218 -1.88 -4.79 1.37
C ALA A 218 -2.65 -6.03 1.84
N VAL A 219 -3.97 -5.99 1.74
CA VAL A 219 -4.88 -6.97 2.32
C VAL A 219 -5.58 -7.75 1.22
N GLU A 220 -5.51 -9.07 1.31
CA GLU A 220 -6.35 -10.00 0.58
C GLU A 220 -7.59 -10.35 1.41
N GLY A 221 -8.76 -10.39 0.78
CA GLY A 221 -10.00 -10.88 1.37
C GLY A 221 -10.96 -11.42 0.31
N ARG A 222 -12.23 -11.57 0.68
CA ARG A 222 -13.31 -12.00 -0.21
C ARG A 222 -14.47 -11.01 -0.19
N GLY A 223 -14.98 -10.66 -1.37
CA GLY A 223 -16.19 -9.84 -1.51
C GLY A 223 -17.47 -10.64 -1.24
N ALA A 224 -18.61 -10.06 -1.59
CA ALA A 224 -19.93 -10.61 -1.23
C ALA A 224 -20.21 -11.93 -1.96
N GLN A 225 -19.75 -12.00 -3.20
CA GLN A 225 -19.92 -13.14 -4.09
C GLN A 225 -18.74 -14.13 -3.96
N GLY A 226 -17.82 -13.90 -3.02
CA GLY A 226 -16.63 -14.75 -2.83
C GLY A 226 -15.50 -14.43 -3.80
N GLU A 227 -15.61 -13.35 -4.58
CA GLU A 227 -14.55 -12.89 -5.46
C GLU A 227 -13.35 -12.37 -4.68
N LEU A 228 -12.15 -12.57 -5.23
CA LEU A 228 -10.91 -12.07 -4.66
C LEU A 228 -10.99 -10.55 -4.47
N LEU A 229 -10.72 -10.06 -3.26
CA LEU A 229 -10.56 -8.64 -2.96
C LEU A 229 -9.09 -8.39 -2.61
N LEU A 230 -8.45 -7.40 -3.25
CA LEU A 230 -7.11 -6.96 -2.88
C LEU A 230 -7.10 -5.43 -2.70
N ARG A 231 -6.79 -4.94 -1.50
CA ARG A 231 -6.89 -3.52 -1.14
C ARG A 231 -5.62 -3.02 -0.44
N LEU A 232 -5.28 -1.75 -0.67
CA LEU A 232 -4.31 -1.04 0.15
C LEU A 232 -5.04 -0.32 1.27
N ASN A 233 -5.16 -0.99 2.42
CA ASN A 233 -5.77 -0.45 3.61
C ASN A 233 -4.84 0.57 4.28
N LEU A 234 -5.39 1.70 4.70
CA LEU A 234 -4.67 2.75 5.40
C LEU A 234 -5.23 2.81 6.82
N VAL A 235 -4.45 2.34 7.80
CA VAL A 235 -4.88 2.25 9.21
C VAL A 235 -4.08 3.22 10.06
N ALA A 236 -4.79 4.05 10.82
CA ALA A 236 -4.22 5.09 11.68
C ALA A 236 -5.15 5.35 12.89
N GLY A 237 -4.64 6.01 13.93
CA GLY A 237 -5.43 6.40 15.12
C GLY A 237 -6.34 7.61 14.92
N THR A 238 -6.89 7.76 13.72
CA THR A 238 -7.83 8.80 13.31
C THR A 238 -8.86 8.19 12.36
N ASP A 239 -9.96 8.91 12.11
CA ASP A 239 -10.98 8.44 11.21
C ASP A 239 -10.44 8.33 9.76
N PRO A 240 -10.61 7.20 9.07
CA PRO A 240 -10.07 7.01 7.72
C PRO A 240 -10.68 7.95 6.68
N VAL A 241 -11.94 8.39 6.85
CA VAL A 241 -12.58 9.33 5.93
C VAL A 241 -11.94 10.70 6.08
N GLU A 242 -11.84 11.18 7.32
CA GLU A 242 -11.18 12.45 7.63
C GLU A 242 -9.73 12.48 7.10
N LEU A 243 -8.97 11.40 7.34
CA LEU A 243 -7.59 11.31 6.88
C LEU A 243 -7.46 11.37 5.36
N ARG A 244 -8.39 10.76 4.62
CA ARG A 244 -8.44 10.85 3.16
C ARG A 244 -8.77 12.24 2.67
N GLU A 245 -9.75 12.90 3.30
CA GLU A 245 -10.13 14.27 2.97
C GLU A 245 -8.95 15.23 3.19
N GLN A 246 -8.22 15.07 4.29
CA GLN A 246 -7.00 15.84 4.54
C GLN A 246 -5.93 15.57 3.47
N LEU A 247 -5.66 14.31 3.14
CA LEU A 247 -4.72 13.98 2.06
C LEU A 247 -5.13 14.56 0.71
N ALA A 248 -6.43 14.56 0.40
CA ALA A 248 -6.99 15.11 -0.83
C ALA A 248 -6.94 16.65 -0.87
N SER A 249 -7.05 17.33 0.28
CA SER A 249 -6.95 18.79 0.38
C SER A 249 -5.51 19.32 0.22
N GLY A 250 -4.53 18.42 0.12
CA GLY A 250 -3.13 18.76 -0.08
C GLY A 250 -2.28 18.71 1.20
N TRP A 251 -2.82 18.20 2.31
CA TRP A 251 -1.99 17.84 3.47
C TRP A 251 -1.03 16.69 3.08
N GLN A 252 0.26 16.88 3.35
CA GLN A 252 1.33 15.92 3.03
C GLN A 252 1.30 15.40 1.56
N PRO A 253 1.54 16.25 0.55
CA PRO A 253 1.40 15.87 -0.87
C PRO A 253 2.32 14.71 -1.29
N ALA A 254 3.47 14.54 -0.63
CA ALA A 254 4.33 13.40 -0.89
C ALA A 254 3.71 12.08 -0.40
N LEU A 255 3.09 12.08 0.78
CA LEU A 255 2.35 10.94 1.31
C LEU A 255 1.17 10.58 0.40
N TYR A 256 0.32 11.56 0.05
CA TYR A 256 -0.83 11.31 -0.82
C TYR A 256 -0.42 10.67 -2.16
N ARG A 257 0.63 11.20 -2.81
CA ARG A 257 1.14 10.65 -4.07
C ARG A 257 1.67 9.22 -3.90
N ALA A 258 2.48 8.97 -2.87
CA ALA A 258 3.04 7.65 -2.62
C ALA A 258 1.93 6.61 -2.37
N TRP A 259 0.96 6.96 -1.51
CA TRP A 259 -0.21 6.11 -1.23
C TRP A 259 -1.05 5.86 -2.48
N LYS A 260 -1.43 6.91 -3.22
CA LYS A 260 -2.28 6.79 -4.41
C LYS A 260 -1.64 5.93 -5.50
N THR A 261 -0.35 6.10 -5.76
CA THR A 261 0.38 5.26 -6.72
C THR A 261 0.41 3.79 -6.27
N ALA A 262 0.64 3.52 -4.99
CA ALA A 262 0.62 2.16 -4.47
C ALA A 262 -0.78 1.54 -4.54
N ALA A 263 -1.83 2.30 -4.18
CA ALA A 263 -3.22 1.84 -4.22
C ALA A 263 -3.64 1.44 -5.65
N GLN A 264 -3.34 2.27 -6.65
CA GLN A 264 -3.62 1.99 -8.06
C GLN A 264 -2.92 0.72 -8.56
N GLU A 265 -1.67 0.51 -8.14
CA GLU A 265 -0.93 -0.70 -8.52
C GLU A 265 -1.50 -1.96 -7.84
N ILE A 266 -1.95 -1.84 -6.58
CA ILE A 266 -2.64 -2.93 -5.89
C ILE A 266 -3.97 -3.28 -6.59
N GLU A 267 -4.78 -2.29 -6.96
CA GLU A 267 -6.01 -2.50 -7.74
C GLU A 267 -5.73 -3.12 -9.12
N ARG A 268 -4.60 -2.78 -9.75
CA ARG A 268 -4.18 -3.42 -11.00
C ARG A 268 -3.86 -4.90 -10.80
N LEU A 269 -3.15 -5.24 -9.72
CA LEU A 269 -2.84 -6.64 -9.38
C LEU A 269 -4.12 -7.44 -9.05
N GLU A 270 -5.12 -6.82 -8.42
CA GLU A 270 -6.42 -7.44 -8.19
C GLU A 270 -7.10 -7.86 -9.49
N ARG A 271 -7.20 -6.95 -10.47
CA ARG A 271 -7.84 -7.23 -11.76
C ARG A 271 -7.16 -8.39 -12.48
N LEU A 272 -5.83 -8.35 -12.58
CA LEU A 272 -5.05 -9.43 -13.18
C LEU A 272 -5.25 -10.76 -12.44
N ALA A 273 -5.29 -10.73 -11.11
CA ALA A 273 -5.50 -11.93 -10.30
C ALA A 273 -6.90 -12.53 -10.49
N ARG A 274 -7.94 -11.70 -10.66
CA ARG A 274 -9.30 -12.14 -10.98
C ARG A 274 -9.39 -12.74 -12.38
N GLU A 275 -8.77 -12.11 -13.37
CA GLU A 275 -8.69 -12.63 -14.75
C GLU A 275 -7.98 -13.98 -14.79
N ALA A 276 -6.87 -14.12 -14.06
CA ALA A 276 -6.15 -15.38 -13.89
C ALA A 276 -7.00 -16.48 -13.22
N ALA A 277 -7.77 -16.13 -12.18
CA ALA A 277 -8.67 -17.07 -11.51
C ALA A 277 -9.78 -17.59 -12.43
N GLN A 278 -10.24 -16.78 -13.38
CA GLN A 278 -11.22 -17.15 -14.40
C GLN A 278 -10.63 -17.92 -15.59
N GLY A 279 -9.32 -18.22 -15.57
CA GLY A 279 -8.64 -18.93 -16.65
C GLY A 279 -8.30 -18.06 -17.87
N GLY A 280 -8.36 -16.73 -17.74
CA GLY A 280 -8.12 -15.78 -18.82
C GLY A 280 -6.65 -15.48 -19.12
N THR A 281 -5.70 -16.00 -18.33
CA THR A 281 -4.26 -15.72 -18.52
C THR A 281 -3.39 -16.95 -18.29
N ALA A 282 -2.16 -16.92 -18.84
CA ALA A 282 -1.15 -17.97 -18.65
C ALA A 282 -0.49 -17.94 -17.26
N GLU A 283 -0.54 -16.78 -16.58
CA GLU A 283 0.04 -16.59 -15.27
C GLU A 283 -0.96 -17.00 -14.17
N SER A 284 -0.49 -17.66 -13.12
CA SER A 284 -1.36 -18.05 -12.00
C SER A 284 -1.65 -16.87 -11.07
N MET A 285 -2.82 -16.91 -10.41
CA MET A 285 -3.19 -15.95 -9.37
C MET A 285 -2.11 -15.80 -8.29
N SER A 286 -1.47 -16.91 -7.90
CA SER A 286 -0.41 -16.92 -6.88
C SER A 286 0.82 -16.12 -7.32
N GLU A 287 1.23 -16.23 -8.58
CA GLU A 287 2.38 -15.49 -9.13
C GLU A 287 2.13 -13.98 -9.16
N ILE A 288 0.90 -13.58 -9.49
CA ILE A 288 0.50 -12.16 -9.45
C ILE A 288 0.56 -11.63 -8.02
N LEU A 289 0.01 -12.35 -7.04
CA LEU A 289 0.02 -11.92 -5.64
C LEU A 289 1.44 -11.85 -5.04
N ARG A 290 2.40 -12.65 -5.54
CA ARG A 290 3.83 -12.55 -5.14
C ARG A 290 4.47 -11.20 -5.49
N ARG A 291 3.83 -10.38 -6.34
CA ARG A 291 4.32 -9.04 -6.70
C ARG A 291 3.99 -7.97 -5.64
N VAL A 292 3.01 -8.23 -4.77
CA VAL A 292 2.55 -7.27 -3.73
C VAL A 292 3.69 -6.76 -2.83
N PRO A 293 4.60 -7.59 -2.29
CA PRO A 293 5.76 -7.11 -1.52
C PRO A 293 6.64 -6.09 -2.27
N GLY A 294 6.75 -6.21 -3.60
CA GLY A 294 7.50 -5.26 -4.43
C GLY A 294 6.84 -3.88 -4.48
N VAL A 295 5.51 -3.82 -4.56
CA VAL A 295 4.74 -2.57 -4.50
C VAL A 295 4.94 -1.88 -3.14
N MET A 296 4.84 -2.66 -2.06
CA MET A 296 4.96 -2.14 -0.70
C MET A 296 6.38 -1.63 -0.37
N ARG A 297 7.43 -2.27 -0.88
CA ARG A 297 8.80 -1.73 -0.75
C ARG A 297 8.96 -0.37 -1.45
N ARG A 298 8.44 -0.22 -2.67
CA ARG A 298 8.46 1.06 -3.39
C ARG A 298 7.65 2.15 -2.68
N LEU A 299 6.56 1.78 -2.01
CA LEU A 299 5.81 2.67 -1.14
C LEU A 299 6.69 3.18 0.01
N ALA A 300 7.33 2.28 0.76
CA ALA A 300 8.23 2.66 1.87
C ALA A 300 9.34 3.62 1.42
N GLU A 301 10.02 3.30 0.32
CA GLU A 301 11.05 4.18 -0.24
C GLU A 301 10.52 5.54 -0.68
N SER A 302 9.31 5.59 -1.24
CA SER A 302 8.70 6.83 -1.71
C SER A 302 8.30 7.73 -0.55
N LEU A 303 7.81 7.16 0.55
CA LEU A 303 7.52 7.91 1.79
C LEU A 303 8.78 8.56 2.37
N GLU A 304 9.88 7.81 2.47
CA GLU A 304 11.16 8.36 2.98
C GLU A 304 11.80 9.38 2.03
N ARG A 305 11.65 9.20 0.70
CA ARG A 305 12.10 10.20 -0.28
C ARG A 305 11.27 11.48 -0.19
N GLY A 306 9.95 11.36 -0.01
CA GLY A 306 9.02 12.47 0.17
C GLY A 306 9.39 13.37 1.34
N GLY A 307 9.55 12.78 2.53
CA GLY A 307 9.91 13.52 3.75
C GLY A 307 11.23 14.28 3.62
N ARG A 308 12.24 13.68 2.97
CA ARG A 308 13.53 14.36 2.73
C ARG A 308 13.41 15.57 1.82
N GLN A 309 12.55 15.52 0.81
CA GLN A 309 12.36 16.63 -0.13
C GLN A 309 11.57 17.77 0.51
N GLU A 310 10.58 17.46 1.34
CA GLU A 310 9.80 18.47 2.08
C GLU A 310 10.66 19.19 3.11
N ALA A 311 11.48 18.47 3.90
CA ALA A 311 12.44 19.06 4.84
C ALA A 311 13.45 20.01 4.16
N ARG A 312 13.90 19.68 2.93
CA ARG A 312 14.78 20.56 2.14
C ARG A 312 14.07 21.82 1.65
N ARG A 313 12.77 21.73 1.31
CA ARG A 313 11.97 22.86 0.83
C ARG A 313 11.62 23.82 1.98
N THR A 314 11.25 23.31 3.15
CA THR A 314 10.99 24.13 4.34
C THR A 314 12.25 24.86 4.79
N HIS A 315 13.40 24.17 4.88
CA HIS A 315 14.68 24.82 5.18
C HIS A 315 15.04 25.90 4.13
N HIS A 316 14.74 25.67 2.84
CA HIS A 316 14.97 26.69 1.82
C HIS A 316 14.02 27.90 1.97
N VAL A 317 12.74 27.68 2.29
CA VAL A 317 11.76 28.75 2.53
C VAL A 317 12.07 29.56 3.79
N GLU A 318 12.47 28.91 4.87
CA GLU A 318 12.92 29.57 6.11
C GLU A 318 14.19 30.38 5.87
N ARG A 319 15.14 29.85 5.11
CA ARG A 319 16.33 30.61 4.69
C ARG A 319 15.98 31.80 3.81
N ARG A 320 14.92 31.71 2.96
CA ARG A 320 14.41 32.88 2.21
C ARG A 320 13.74 33.93 3.10
N ARG A 321 13.15 33.53 4.24
CA ARG A 321 12.54 34.48 5.20
C ARG A 321 13.61 35.18 6.04
N GLN A 322 14.72 34.50 6.35
CA GLN A 322 15.88 35.08 7.03
C GLN A 322 16.76 35.94 6.09
N GLU A 323 16.89 35.56 4.82
CA GLU A 323 17.47 36.41 3.78
C GLU A 323 16.51 37.59 3.53
N GLN A 324 16.76 38.77 4.12
CA GLN A 324 16.04 40.02 3.81
C GLN A 324 16.22 40.38 2.33
N ARG A 325 15.42 39.78 1.44
CA ARG A 325 15.53 40.00 0.00
C ARG A 325 15.11 41.44 -0.30
N PRO A 326 15.95 42.22 -0.99
CA PRO A 326 15.68 43.63 -1.26
C PRO A 326 14.72 43.81 -2.44
N VAL A 327 13.62 43.05 -2.47
CA VAL A 327 12.64 43.06 -3.58
C VAL A 327 12.04 44.46 -3.77
N HIS A 328 11.83 45.20 -2.67
CA HIS A 328 11.29 46.55 -2.68
C HIS A 328 12.23 47.60 -3.33
N LYS A 329 13.52 47.28 -3.51
CA LYS A 329 14.50 48.17 -4.17
C LYS A 329 14.75 47.83 -5.64
N ALA A 330 14.15 46.75 -6.17
CA ALA A 330 14.46 46.26 -7.50
C ALA A 330 14.24 47.29 -8.62
N LEU A 331 13.14 48.04 -8.58
CA LEU A 331 12.84 49.06 -9.59
C LEU A 331 13.75 50.30 -9.46
N GLU A 332 14.03 50.72 -8.22
CA GLU A 332 14.94 51.83 -7.93
C GLU A 332 16.37 51.51 -8.40
N ASP A 333 16.86 50.32 -8.07
CA ASP A 333 18.19 49.85 -8.42
C ASP A 333 18.33 49.65 -9.96
N VAL A 334 17.28 49.22 -10.66
CA VAL A 334 17.29 49.17 -12.14
C VAL A 334 17.37 50.55 -12.76
N ARG A 335 16.62 51.55 -12.27
CA ARG A 335 16.68 52.91 -12.81
C ARG A 335 18.09 53.49 -12.66
N ALA A 336 18.73 53.23 -11.53
CA ALA A 336 20.07 53.71 -11.21
C ALA A 336 21.21 52.86 -11.81
N VAL A 337 20.93 51.70 -12.43
CA VAL A 337 22.01 50.79 -12.89
C VAL A 337 22.85 51.43 -14.00
N ALA A 338 24.16 51.38 -13.85
CA ALA A 338 25.11 51.81 -14.87
C ALA A 338 25.31 50.71 -15.93
N ALA A 339 25.74 51.07 -17.14
CA ALA A 339 25.90 50.14 -18.25
C ALA A 339 26.82 48.93 -17.92
N GLY A 340 27.87 49.14 -17.13
CA GLY A 340 28.79 48.08 -16.68
C GLY A 340 28.29 47.20 -15.53
N MET A 341 27.08 47.45 -15.02
CA MET A 341 26.49 46.75 -13.87
C MET A 341 25.18 46.03 -14.23
N ALA A 342 24.90 45.88 -15.53
CA ALA A 342 23.80 45.10 -16.06
C ALA A 342 24.33 43.96 -16.94
N PHE A 343 23.77 42.78 -16.74
CA PHE A 343 24.27 41.55 -17.36
C PHE A 343 23.14 40.75 -17.97
N GLU A 344 23.39 40.07 -19.08
CA GLU A 344 22.52 39.03 -19.59
C GLU A 344 22.97 37.66 -19.05
N ASP A 345 22.09 36.93 -18.36
CA ASP A 345 22.31 35.52 -18.04
C ASP A 345 21.81 34.68 -19.21
N GLU A 346 22.75 34.27 -20.09
CA GLU A 346 22.46 33.52 -21.31
C GLU A 346 21.83 32.15 -21.01
N LYS A 347 22.11 31.57 -19.84
CA LYS A 347 21.57 30.26 -19.44
C LYS A 347 20.12 30.34 -18.97
N ALA A 348 19.79 31.41 -18.24
CA ALA A 348 18.45 31.61 -17.68
C ALA A 348 17.53 32.45 -18.58
N GLY A 349 18.09 33.12 -19.59
CA GLY A 349 17.34 34.03 -20.46
C GLY A 349 16.82 35.27 -19.73
N THR A 350 17.54 35.73 -18.71
CA THR A 350 17.15 36.86 -17.84
C THR A 350 18.19 37.96 -17.84
N THR A 351 17.75 39.21 -17.74
CA THR A 351 18.63 40.36 -17.50
C THR A 351 18.80 40.60 -16.00
N VAL A 352 20.05 40.72 -15.54
CA VAL A 352 20.41 40.93 -14.13
C VAL A 352 20.97 42.33 -13.94
N ALA A 353 20.32 43.14 -13.12
CA ALA A 353 20.80 44.45 -12.70
C ALA A 353 21.44 44.37 -11.32
N CYS A 354 22.68 44.85 -11.19
CA CYS A 354 23.40 44.90 -9.92
C CYS A 354 23.32 46.30 -9.31
N GLY A 355 22.65 46.42 -8.17
CA GLY A 355 22.50 47.64 -7.40
C GLY A 355 23.55 47.79 -6.29
N PRO A 356 23.45 48.88 -5.50
CA PRO A 356 24.32 49.13 -4.35
C PRO A 356 24.29 47.99 -3.32
N GLN A 357 25.32 47.91 -2.47
CA GLN A 357 25.40 46.91 -1.38
C GLN A 357 25.29 45.46 -1.85
N SER A 358 25.90 45.13 -2.98
CA SER A 358 25.91 43.75 -3.51
C SER A 358 24.52 43.22 -3.88
N ARG A 359 23.50 44.06 -4.04
CA ARG A 359 22.16 43.63 -4.43
C ARG A 359 22.11 43.32 -5.92
N ALA A 360 21.36 42.29 -6.29
CA ALA A 360 21.14 41.91 -7.68
C ALA A 360 19.68 41.52 -7.90
N HIS A 361 19.15 41.94 -9.04
CA HIS A 361 17.76 41.78 -9.41
C HIS A 361 17.68 41.19 -10.80
N ALA A 362 17.01 40.04 -10.94
CA ALA A 362 16.83 39.37 -12.22
C ALA A 362 15.44 39.68 -12.78
N PHE A 363 15.40 39.99 -14.07
CA PHE A 363 14.22 40.33 -14.84
C PHE A 363 14.12 39.42 -16.07
N ASN A 364 12.90 39.05 -16.45
CA ASN A 364 12.68 38.32 -17.70
C ASN A 364 12.81 39.26 -18.91
N ARG A 365 12.65 38.72 -20.13
CA ARG A 365 12.74 39.50 -21.37
C ARG A 365 11.69 40.61 -21.48
N ASP A 366 10.53 40.43 -20.85
CA ASP A 366 9.43 41.38 -20.86
C ASP A 366 9.58 42.51 -19.83
N GLY A 367 10.64 42.49 -19.01
CA GLY A 367 10.86 43.48 -17.96
C GLY A 367 10.17 43.16 -16.62
N ARG A 368 9.56 41.96 -16.46
CA ARG A 368 9.01 41.48 -15.18
C ARG A 368 10.14 41.10 -14.22
N HIS A 369 10.09 41.62 -13.00
CA HIS A 369 10.98 41.21 -11.92
C HIS A 369 10.73 39.74 -11.53
N VAL A 370 11.74 38.90 -11.65
CA VAL A 370 11.67 37.46 -11.33
C VAL A 370 12.13 37.22 -9.89
N THR A 371 13.27 37.77 -9.49
CA THR A 371 13.81 37.56 -8.13
C THR A 371 14.94 38.53 -7.78
N SER A 372 15.12 38.79 -6.48
CA SER A 372 16.23 39.58 -5.92
C SER A 372 17.08 38.74 -4.99
N PHE A 373 18.40 38.99 -4.99
CA PHE A 373 19.38 38.28 -4.19
C PHE A 373 20.62 39.16 -3.93
N VAL A 374 21.50 38.72 -3.04
CA VAL A 374 22.77 39.41 -2.75
C VAL A 374 23.92 38.62 -3.38
N LEU A 375 24.81 39.32 -4.09
CA LEU A 375 25.97 38.78 -4.80
C LEU A 375 27.27 39.31 -4.24
N ARG A 376 28.14 38.41 -3.77
CA ARG A 376 29.52 38.79 -3.48
C ARG A 376 30.24 39.20 -4.79
N PRO A 377 31.10 40.23 -4.79
CA PRO A 377 31.79 40.70 -6.00
C PRO A 377 32.51 39.58 -6.78
N GLN A 378 33.16 38.65 -6.09
CA GLN A 378 33.85 37.50 -6.68
C GLN A 378 32.94 36.58 -7.51
N ALA A 379 31.63 36.55 -7.21
CA ALA A 379 30.65 35.74 -7.93
C ALA A 379 30.20 36.39 -9.25
N ILE A 380 30.41 37.69 -9.44
CA ILE A 380 30.19 38.38 -10.72
C ILE A 380 31.36 38.04 -11.64
N ASP A 381 32.59 38.19 -11.16
CA ASP A 381 33.82 37.89 -11.92
C ASP A 381 33.87 36.44 -12.40
N LEU A 382 33.41 35.50 -11.57
CA LEU A 382 33.36 34.08 -11.96
C LEU A 382 32.36 33.85 -13.10
N ARG A 383 31.19 34.51 -13.07
CA ARG A 383 30.14 34.34 -14.09
C ARG A 383 30.49 35.00 -15.41
N LEU A 384 31.24 36.11 -15.37
CA LEU A 384 31.85 36.71 -16.55
C LEU A 384 32.95 35.81 -17.15
N ARG A 385 33.87 35.31 -16.31
CA ARG A 385 34.96 34.42 -16.75
C ARG A 385 34.47 33.11 -17.38
N THR A 386 33.39 32.55 -16.83
CA THR A 386 32.76 31.32 -17.33
C THR A 386 31.81 31.55 -18.52
N ARG A 387 31.74 32.79 -19.04
CA ARG A 387 30.83 33.22 -20.11
C ARG A 387 29.36 32.89 -19.83
N ARG A 388 28.99 32.76 -18.56
CA ARG A 388 27.60 32.58 -18.17
C ARG A 388 26.85 33.90 -18.27
N TRP A 389 27.53 34.98 -17.94
CA TRP A 389 27.01 36.34 -18.00
C TRP A 389 27.76 37.14 -19.06
N ARG A 390 27.00 37.95 -19.81
CA ARG A 390 27.52 38.92 -20.76
C ARG A 390 27.19 40.32 -20.27
N VAL A 391 28.15 41.23 -20.30
CA VAL A 391 27.90 42.64 -19.97
C VAL A 391 27.03 43.24 -21.06
N LEU A 392 25.95 43.93 -20.67
CA LEU A 392 25.11 44.64 -21.62
C LEU A 392 25.80 45.91 -22.11
N THR A 393 25.62 46.23 -23.38
CA THR A 393 26.04 47.50 -23.97
C THR A 393 25.16 48.65 -23.47
N PRO A 394 25.62 49.92 -23.56
CA PRO A 394 24.82 51.07 -23.13
C PRO A 394 23.44 51.16 -23.78
N GLU A 395 23.33 50.77 -25.05
CA GLU A 395 22.07 50.73 -25.80
C GLU A 395 21.13 49.63 -25.27
N GLU A 396 21.66 48.43 -25.03
CA GLU A 396 20.89 47.31 -24.45
C GLU A 396 20.41 47.62 -23.03
N VAL A 397 21.20 48.35 -22.24
CA VAL A 397 20.79 48.78 -20.90
C VAL A 397 19.68 49.83 -20.96
N ALA A 398 19.75 50.78 -21.90
CA ALA A 398 18.68 51.74 -22.11
C ALA A 398 17.37 51.05 -22.54
N GLU A 399 17.46 50.06 -23.43
CA GLU A 399 16.31 49.25 -23.84
C GLU A 399 15.73 48.44 -22.66
N PHE A 400 16.60 47.79 -21.89
CA PHE A 400 16.19 47.05 -20.69
C PHE A 400 15.45 47.94 -19.68
N LYS A 401 15.95 49.15 -19.39
CA LYS A 401 15.28 50.11 -18.51
C LYS A 401 13.89 50.48 -19.02
N ARG A 402 13.75 50.75 -20.33
CA ARG A 402 12.45 51.04 -20.95
C ARG A 402 11.47 49.87 -20.80
N ARG A 403 11.91 48.62 -21.01
CA ARG A 403 11.05 47.43 -20.84
C ARG A 403 10.55 47.27 -19.40
N VAL A 404 11.41 47.50 -18.41
CA VAL A 404 11.03 47.42 -17.00
C VAL A 404 10.06 48.55 -16.62
N GLU A 405 10.23 49.76 -17.16
CA GLU A 405 9.34 50.90 -16.89
C GLU A 405 7.99 50.82 -17.59
N GLN A 406 7.95 50.21 -18.78
CA GLN A 406 6.73 50.04 -19.57
C GLN A 406 5.98 48.75 -19.24
N TYR A 407 6.50 47.92 -18.32
CA TYR A 407 5.85 46.69 -17.91
C TYR A 407 4.51 47.01 -17.21
N VAL A 408 3.41 46.67 -17.89
CA VAL A 408 2.06 46.69 -17.32
C VAL A 408 1.74 45.26 -16.83
N PRO A 409 1.41 45.04 -15.55
CA PRO A 409 1.05 43.72 -15.05
C PRO A 409 -0.18 43.19 -15.78
N ASP A 410 -0.12 41.94 -16.24
CA ASP A 410 -1.26 41.27 -16.86
C ASP A 410 -2.34 40.98 -15.80
N GLN A 411 -3.64 41.05 -16.15
CA GLN A 411 -4.76 40.93 -15.18
C GLN A 411 -4.78 39.61 -14.40
N LYS A 412 -4.03 38.58 -14.84
CA LYS A 412 -3.85 37.30 -14.13
C LYS A 412 -2.92 37.36 -12.92
N ASP A 413 -2.20 38.48 -12.72
CA ASP A 413 -1.27 38.67 -11.60
C ASP A 413 -1.86 39.57 -10.47
N ILE A 414 -3.11 40.04 -10.58
CA ILE A 414 -3.82 40.74 -9.50
C ILE A 414 -4.50 39.69 -8.61
N ALA A 415 -3.96 39.44 -7.42
CA ALA A 415 -4.66 38.63 -6.43
C ALA A 415 -6.05 39.23 -6.14
N PRO A 416 -7.13 38.40 -6.05
CA PRO A 416 -8.43 38.94 -5.69
C PRO A 416 -8.36 39.63 -4.32
N PRO A 417 -9.12 40.72 -4.10
CA PRO A 417 -9.20 41.33 -2.79
C PRO A 417 -9.69 40.29 -1.79
N LEU A 418 -9.00 40.22 -0.65
CA LEU A 418 -9.42 39.41 0.49
C LEU A 418 -10.78 39.94 0.96
N SER A 419 -11.83 39.16 0.69
CA SER A 419 -13.16 39.27 1.32
C SER A 419 -13.31 38.16 2.34
#